data_AF-A0AAJ7S5G1-F1
#
_entry.id   AF-A0AAJ7S5G1-F1
#
_cell.length_a   1.000
_cell.length_b   1.000
_cell.length_c   1.000
_cell.angle_alpha   90.00
_cell.angle_beta   90.00
_cell.angle_gamma   90.00
#
_symmetry.space_group_name_H-M   'P 1'
#
loop_
_entity.id
_entity.type
_entity.pdbx_description
1 polymer ?
#
loop_
_entity_poly.entity_id
_entity_poly.type
_entity_poly.pdbx_seq_one_letter_code
_entity_poly.pdbx_strand_id
1 'polypeptide(L)'
;MSANNVQALFACSRCFSRHPFEELSPGQQLCKECRGAFPVVKCTYCRSEFQQTIKGNTSTICKKCEQNVKAYGKPSACEYCNTIAAFIGSKCQRCTNSEKRYGPPVTCEQCKQKCAFDRQDEDKKVDGKLLCWLCTLSYKRALAKTKQSDAERRAHLKLAQQRAAKHKEQKLKSHNKRPHRVDVTKLPPQSESAETNGPTPVKAARMAGVHDPHDPNSSDHVVAVTQLKEKIAHLQKQISIKDGQLLAKDRQITELKAKNFTSETELRNKMKASEKEYEAKISTMQHKISSLLKEVASLSKSSKRGDRVTATKTEAGTNSGSGTDSPVP
;
A
#
# COMPACT_ATOMS: atom_id res chain seq x y z
N MET A 1 19.61 30.73 -11.93
CA MET A 1 19.83 29.95 -10.69
C MET A 1 18.75 28.88 -10.63
N SER A 2 19.13 27.62 -10.87
CA SER A 2 18.19 26.49 -10.91
C SER A 2 17.70 26.19 -9.49
N ALA A 3 16.40 26.34 -9.26
CA ALA A 3 15.76 25.90 -8.03
C ALA A 3 15.88 24.37 -7.95
N ASN A 4 16.75 23.89 -7.06
CA ASN A 4 16.79 22.47 -6.68
C ASN A 4 15.43 22.13 -6.06
N ASN A 5 14.59 21.46 -6.83
CA ASN A 5 13.35 20.84 -6.36
C ASN A 5 13.76 19.69 -5.43
N VAL A 6 13.93 19.98 -4.14
CA VAL A 6 14.17 18.96 -3.12
C VAL A 6 12.86 18.19 -2.94
N GLN A 7 12.64 17.20 -3.78
CA GLN A 7 11.52 16.26 -3.60
C GLN A 7 11.68 15.58 -2.25
N ALA A 8 10.65 15.69 -1.40
CA ALA A 8 10.62 15.00 -0.12
C ALA A 8 10.71 13.48 -0.36
N LEU A 9 11.77 12.87 0.18
CA LEU A 9 11.98 11.43 0.09
C LEU A 9 11.45 10.73 1.35
N PHE A 10 10.72 9.66 1.14
CA PHE A 10 10.07 8.84 2.16
C PHE A 10 10.78 7.48 2.26
N ALA A 11 10.90 6.94 3.47
CA ALA A 11 11.56 5.65 3.68
C ALA A 11 10.61 4.50 3.32
N CYS A 12 11.15 3.53 2.59
CA CYS A 12 10.49 2.24 2.41
C CYS A 12 10.32 1.56 3.76
N SER A 13 9.11 1.10 4.10
CA SER A 13 8.83 0.45 5.38
C SER A 13 9.57 -0.88 5.59
N ARG A 14 10.21 -1.42 4.54
CA ARG A 14 10.92 -2.72 4.59
C ARG A 14 12.43 -2.61 4.49
N CYS A 15 12.95 -1.95 3.46
CA CYS A 15 14.39 -1.79 3.25
C CYS A 15 14.93 -0.43 3.70
N PHE A 16 14.07 0.46 4.19
CA PHE A 16 14.41 1.80 4.69
C PHE A 16 15.10 2.74 3.67
N SER A 17 15.30 2.29 2.43
CA SER A 17 15.76 3.12 1.32
C SER A 17 14.77 4.27 1.08
N ARG A 18 15.28 5.42 0.68
CA ARG A 18 14.51 6.64 0.48
C ARG A 18 14.04 6.76 -0.97
N HIS A 19 12.73 6.96 -1.15
CA HIS A 19 12.07 7.07 -2.46
C HIS A 19 11.09 8.24 -2.46
N PRO A 20 10.81 8.87 -3.61
CA PRO A 20 9.69 9.80 -3.75
C PRO A 20 8.36 9.13 -3.36
N PHE A 21 7.39 9.91 -2.90
CA PHE A 21 6.11 9.39 -2.41
C PHE A 21 5.37 8.57 -3.47
N GLU A 22 5.42 9.01 -4.72
CA GLU A 22 4.79 8.39 -5.89
C GLU A 22 5.37 7.00 -6.18
N GLU A 23 6.61 6.75 -5.76
CA GLU A 23 7.30 5.48 -5.94
C GLU A 23 7.07 4.48 -4.80
N LEU A 24 6.37 4.90 -3.73
CA LEU A 24 6.01 4.06 -2.59
C LEU A 24 4.58 3.52 -2.67
N SER A 25 4.38 2.29 -2.19
CA SER A 25 3.08 1.61 -2.35
C SER A 25 2.01 2.31 -1.52
N PRO A 26 0.83 2.60 -2.08
CA PRO A 26 -0.28 3.13 -1.29
C PRO A 26 -0.57 2.25 -0.08
N GLY A 27 -0.59 2.84 1.11
CA GLY A 27 -0.85 2.15 2.38
C GLY A 27 0.36 1.55 3.08
N GLN A 28 1.19 0.76 2.39
CA GLN A 28 2.34 0.07 3.04
C GLN A 28 3.69 0.77 2.88
N GLN A 29 3.79 1.83 2.06
CA GLN A 29 5.02 2.56 1.80
C GLN A 29 6.21 1.66 1.39
N LEU A 30 5.99 0.72 0.46
CA LEU A 30 7.02 -0.16 -0.08
C LEU A 30 7.57 0.38 -1.40
N CYS A 31 8.90 0.39 -1.55
CA CYS A 31 9.57 0.72 -2.81
C CYS A 31 9.28 -0.34 -3.88
N LYS A 32 9.53 -0.01 -5.16
CA LYS A 32 9.28 -0.91 -6.31
C LYS A 32 9.94 -2.27 -6.14
N GLU A 33 11.18 -2.31 -5.66
CA GLU A 33 11.92 -3.55 -5.41
C GLU A 33 11.28 -4.40 -4.32
N CYS A 34 10.91 -3.79 -3.21
CA CYS A 34 10.22 -4.48 -2.12
C CYS A 34 8.81 -4.93 -2.52
N ARG A 35 8.12 -4.22 -3.42
CA ARG A 35 6.86 -4.69 -3.98
C ARG A 35 7.03 -5.90 -4.89
N GLY A 36 8.07 -5.93 -5.73
CA GLY A 36 8.34 -7.06 -6.61
C GLY A 36 8.78 -8.32 -5.85
N ALA A 37 9.40 -8.15 -4.68
CA ALA A 37 9.86 -9.25 -3.85
C ALA A 37 8.74 -10.05 -3.15
N PHE A 38 7.50 -9.55 -3.14
CA PHE A 38 6.36 -10.23 -2.53
C PHE A 38 5.13 -10.11 -3.46
N PRO A 39 4.29 -11.13 -3.59
CA PRO A 39 3.05 -11.02 -4.37
C PRO A 39 1.95 -10.32 -3.56
N VAL A 40 1.11 -9.53 -4.25
CA VAL A 40 -0.20 -9.12 -3.73
C VAL A 40 -1.15 -10.30 -3.88
N VAL A 41 -1.68 -10.80 -2.77
CA VAL A 41 -2.60 -11.94 -2.75
C VAL A 41 -3.97 -11.53 -2.20
N LYS A 42 -4.99 -12.33 -2.46
CA LYS A 42 -6.33 -12.13 -1.91
C LYS A 42 -6.49 -12.98 -0.66
N CYS A 43 -7.10 -12.39 0.37
CA CYS A 43 -7.46 -13.12 1.57
C CYS A 43 -8.49 -14.21 1.26
N THR A 44 -8.23 -15.45 1.66
CA THR A 44 -9.13 -16.60 1.51
C THR A 44 -10.50 -16.33 2.10
N TYR A 45 -10.55 -15.71 3.29
CA TYR A 45 -11.80 -15.42 3.98
C TYR A 45 -12.43 -14.10 3.51
N CYS A 46 -11.79 -12.95 3.75
CA CYS A 46 -12.43 -11.65 3.50
C CYS A 46 -12.34 -11.14 2.06
N ARG A 47 -11.61 -11.84 1.18
CA ARG A 47 -11.35 -11.49 -0.24
C ARG A 47 -10.66 -10.14 -0.48
N SER A 48 -10.22 -9.46 0.59
CA SER A 48 -9.41 -8.24 0.51
C SER A 48 -8.02 -8.57 -0.02
N GLU A 49 -7.48 -7.69 -0.86
CA GLU A 49 -6.10 -7.78 -1.33
C GLU A 49 -5.14 -7.28 -0.25
N PHE A 50 -4.03 -7.99 -0.08
CA PHE A 50 -2.94 -7.57 0.79
C PHE A 50 -1.61 -8.05 0.22
N GLN A 51 -0.57 -7.27 0.47
CA GLN A 51 0.79 -7.60 0.11
C GLN A 51 1.34 -8.59 1.15
N GLN A 52 1.92 -9.71 0.71
CA GLN A 52 2.66 -10.58 1.61
C GLN A 52 3.91 -9.87 2.14
N THR A 53 4.29 -10.15 3.39
CA THR A 53 5.41 -9.47 4.05
C THR A 53 6.56 -10.41 4.42
N ILE A 54 6.39 -11.72 4.20
CA ILE A 54 7.34 -12.77 4.60
C ILE A 54 7.58 -13.67 3.39
N LYS A 55 8.85 -13.84 3.00
CA LYS A 55 9.24 -14.69 1.87
C LYS A 55 9.03 -16.13 2.30
N GLY A 56 8.30 -16.92 1.50
CA GLY A 56 7.98 -18.32 1.80
C GLY A 56 6.71 -18.54 2.63
N ASN A 57 6.04 -17.48 3.13
CA ASN A 57 4.73 -17.65 3.74
C ASN A 57 3.66 -17.78 2.65
N THR A 58 3.17 -18.99 2.44
CA THR A 58 2.08 -19.29 1.50
C THR A 58 0.70 -18.92 2.05
N SER A 59 0.62 -18.36 3.26
CA SER A 59 -0.65 -17.94 3.85
C SER A 59 -1.34 -16.90 2.96
N THR A 60 -2.46 -17.34 2.44
CA THR A 60 -3.44 -16.53 1.72
C THR A 60 -4.44 -15.90 2.68
N ILE A 61 -4.15 -15.85 3.99
CA ILE A 61 -5.04 -15.27 5.00
C ILE A 61 -4.43 -13.95 5.49
N CYS A 62 -5.21 -12.86 5.47
CA CYS A 62 -4.73 -11.57 5.98
C CYS A 62 -4.65 -11.57 7.52
N LYS A 63 -3.76 -10.75 8.10
CA LYS A 63 -3.54 -10.66 9.56
C LYS A 63 -4.83 -10.53 10.38
N LYS A 64 -5.81 -9.75 9.89
CA LYS A 64 -7.10 -9.57 10.56
C LYS A 64 -7.92 -10.86 10.61
N CYS A 65 -7.97 -11.60 9.50
CA CYS A 65 -8.66 -12.89 9.48
C CYS A 65 -7.89 -13.96 10.25
N GLU A 66 -6.56 -13.91 10.25
CA GLU A 66 -5.73 -14.81 11.06
C GLU A 66 -6.01 -14.64 12.56
N GLN A 67 -6.06 -13.40 13.05
CA GLN A 67 -6.44 -13.09 14.43
C GLN A 67 -7.84 -13.60 14.77
N ASN A 68 -8.81 -13.39 13.87
CA ASN A 68 -10.17 -13.87 14.08
C ASN A 68 -10.26 -15.40 14.06
N VAL A 69 -9.48 -16.10 13.24
CA VAL A 69 -9.40 -17.56 13.27
C VAL A 69 -8.85 -18.04 14.61
N LYS A 70 -7.82 -17.37 15.15
CA LYS A 70 -7.25 -17.72 16.46
C LYS A 70 -8.25 -17.48 17.61
N ALA A 71 -9.07 -16.44 17.52
CA ALA A 71 -10.01 -16.07 18.57
C ALA A 71 -11.35 -16.83 18.49
N TYR A 72 -11.88 -17.05 17.29
CA TYR A 72 -13.25 -17.55 17.07
C TYR A 72 -13.32 -18.84 16.24
N GLY A 73 -12.19 -19.34 15.75
CA GLY A 73 -12.13 -20.52 14.90
C GLY A 73 -12.49 -20.26 13.43
N LYS A 74 -12.85 -21.33 12.71
CA LYS A 74 -13.18 -21.25 11.28
C LYS A 74 -14.50 -20.47 11.08
N PRO A 75 -14.52 -19.44 10.21
CA PRO A 75 -15.73 -18.66 9.97
C PRO A 75 -16.78 -19.46 9.18
N SER A 76 -18.05 -19.11 9.36
CA SER A 76 -19.15 -19.59 8.54
C SER A 76 -19.39 -18.68 7.32
N ALA A 77 -20.26 -19.13 6.40
CA ALA A 77 -20.69 -18.35 5.26
C ALA A 77 -21.59 -17.19 5.71
N CYS A 78 -21.28 -15.99 5.22
CA CYS A 78 -22.10 -14.81 5.48
C CYS A 78 -23.47 -14.92 4.80
N GLU A 79 -24.54 -14.73 5.56
CA GLU A 79 -25.93 -14.74 5.11
C GLU A 79 -26.21 -13.81 3.92
N TYR A 80 -25.56 -12.65 3.88
CA TYR A 80 -25.78 -11.68 2.80
C TYR A 80 -24.88 -11.96 1.58
N CYS A 81 -23.56 -12.00 1.77
CA CYS A 81 -22.60 -12.02 0.65
C CYS A 81 -21.98 -13.40 0.36
N ASN A 82 -22.44 -14.46 1.03
CA ASN A 82 -21.98 -15.85 0.90
C ASN A 82 -20.46 -16.04 1.01
N THR A 83 -19.77 -15.06 1.58
CA THR A 83 -18.33 -15.11 1.80
C THR A 83 -18.08 -15.78 3.14
N ILE A 84 -17.20 -16.79 3.16
CA ILE A 84 -16.82 -17.54 4.37
C ILE A 84 -15.95 -16.64 5.27
N ALA A 85 -16.60 -15.72 5.97
CA ALA A 85 -15.97 -14.67 6.77
C ALA A 85 -16.88 -14.18 7.92
N ALA A 86 -17.93 -14.94 8.25
CA ALA A 86 -18.73 -14.72 9.45
C ALA A 86 -18.04 -15.42 10.61
N PHE A 87 -17.18 -14.68 11.32
CA PHE A 87 -16.46 -15.18 12.49
C PHE A 87 -17.32 -15.16 13.76
N ILE A 88 -18.32 -14.29 13.80
CA ILE A 88 -19.24 -14.11 14.93
C ILE A 88 -20.64 -13.96 14.34
N GLY A 89 -21.56 -14.87 14.68
CA GLY A 89 -22.93 -14.89 14.17
C GLY A 89 -23.06 -15.31 12.70
N SER A 90 -24.13 -14.87 12.03
CA SER A 90 -24.44 -15.24 10.63
C SER A 90 -23.87 -14.28 9.58
N LYS A 91 -23.33 -13.12 9.99
CA LYS A 91 -22.94 -12.03 9.08
C LYS A 91 -21.44 -11.74 9.16
N CYS A 92 -20.80 -11.55 8.01
CA CYS A 92 -19.41 -11.08 8.00
C CYS A 92 -19.32 -9.62 8.46
N GLN A 93 -18.18 -9.24 9.03
CA GLN A 93 -17.96 -7.88 9.56
C GLN A 93 -18.30 -6.77 8.54
N ARG A 94 -18.03 -7.01 7.26
CA ARG A 94 -18.28 -6.03 6.19
C ARG A 94 -19.78 -5.79 5.99
N CYS A 95 -20.57 -6.85 5.96
CA CYS A 95 -22.02 -6.78 5.84
C CYS A 95 -22.63 -6.16 7.10
N THR A 96 -22.20 -6.59 8.29
CA THR A 96 -22.65 -6.00 9.56
C THR A 96 -22.38 -4.50 9.64
N ASN A 97 -21.20 -4.04 9.23
CA ASN A 97 -20.86 -2.62 9.23
C ASN A 97 -21.62 -1.82 8.18
N SER A 98 -21.90 -2.43 7.02
CA SER A 98 -22.64 -1.77 5.94
C SER A 98 -24.10 -1.63 6.31
N GLU A 99 -24.68 -2.65 6.94
CA GLU A 99 -26.05 -2.63 7.43
C GLU A 99 -26.29 -1.56 8.49
N LYS A 100 -25.35 -1.44 9.45
CA LYS A 100 -25.39 -0.37 10.46
C LYS A 100 -25.31 1.04 9.88
N ARG A 101 -24.63 1.21 8.74
CA ARG A 101 -24.38 2.53 8.14
C ARG A 101 -25.43 2.92 7.10
N TYR A 102 -25.91 1.96 6.33
CA TYR A 102 -26.69 2.18 5.11
C TYR A 102 -28.09 1.54 5.18
N GLY A 103 -28.39 0.79 6.25
CA GLY A 103 -29.65 0.08 6.39
C GLY A 103 -29.63 -1.33 5.78
N PRO A 104 -30.79 -1.99 5.67
CA PRO A 104 -30.89 -3.38 5.25
C PRO A 104 -30.32 -3.61 3.84
N PRO A 105 -29.80 -4.83 3.56
CA PRO A 105 -29.25 -5.13 2.24
C PRO A 105 -30.34 -5.18 1.17
N VAL A 106 -30.02 -4.64 0.00
CA VAL A 106 -30.86 -4.66 -1.20
C VAL A 106 -30.26 -5.57 -2.27
N THR A 107 -31.05 -5.85 -3.31
CA THR A 107 -30.67 -6.74 -4.41
C THR A 107 -29.55 -6.10 -5.24
N CYS A 108 -28.42 -6.80 -5.36
CA CYS A 108 -27.32 -6.43 -6.25
C CYS A 108 -27.75 -6.63 -7.70
N GLU A 109 -27.54 -5.63 -8.56
CA GLU A 109 -27.97 -5.74 -9.96
C GLU A 109 -27.16 -6.74 -10.79
N GLN A 110 -25.92 -7.05 -10.40
CA GLN A 110 -25.05 -7.99 -11.12
C GLN A 110 -25.23 -9.43 -10.67
N CYS A 111 -25.15 -9.71 -9.37
CA CYS A 111 -25.26 -11.08 -8.86
C CYS A 111 -26.67 -11.47 -8.38
N LYS A 112 -27.63 -10.53 -8.42
CA LYS A 112 -29.03 -10.71 -8.02
C LYS A 112 -29.25 -11.18 -6.57
N GLN A 113 -28.22 -11.13 -5.72
CA GLN A 113 -28.30 -11.46 -4.30
C GLN A 113 -28.65 -10.22 -3.45
N LYS A 114 -29.34 -10.42 -2.33
CA LYS A 114 -29.62 -9.38 -1.32
C LYS A 114 -28.37 -9.05 -0.49
N CYS A 115 -27.43 -8.34 -1.11
CA CYS A 115 -26.13 -8.05 -0.52
C CYS A 115 -25.51 -6.70 -0.94
N ALA A 116 -26.25 -5.90 -1.71
CA ALA A 116 -25.88 -4.53 -1.99
C ALA A 116 -26.40 -3.60 -0.89
N PHE A 117 -25.78 -2.43 -0.74
CA PHE A 117 -26.17 -1.43 0.25
C PHE A 117 -26.19 -0.09 -0.45
N ASP A 118 -27.30 0.64 -0.34
CA ASP A 118 -27.43 1.95 -0.96
C ASP A 118 -26.63 3.00 -0.18
N ARG A 119 -25.67 3.64 -0.85
CA ARG A 119 -24.76 4.59 -0.21
C ARG A 119 -25.22 6.04 -0.42
N GLN A 120 -26.39 6.25 -1.04
CA GLN A 120 -27.01 7.56 -1.33
C GLN A 120 -26.09 8.52 -2.09
N ASP A 121 -25.13 7.97 -2.84
CA ASP A 121 -24.08 8.71 -3.51
C ASP A 121 -24.04 8.23 -4.97
N GLU A 122 -24.59 9.05 -5.86
CA GLU A 122 -24.67 8.76 -7.30
C GLU A 122 -23.27 8.57 -7.91
N ASP A 123 -22.24 9.28 -7.43
CA ASP A 123 -20.85 9.13 -7.90
C ASP A 123 -20.24 7.77 -7.53
N LYS A 124 -20.86 7.05 -6.58
CA LYS A 124 -20.45 5.70 -6.19
C LYS A 124 -21.24 4.60 -6.90
N LYS A 125 -22.27 4.95 -7.68
CA LYS A 125 -22.92 4.01 -8.59
C LYS A 125 -21.96 3.72 -9.73
N VAL A 126 -21.71 2.43 -9.91
CA VAL A 126 -20.79 1.96 -10.92
C VAL A 126 -21.65 1.76 -12.17
N ASP A 127 -21.48 2.61 -13.18
CA ASP A 127 -22.28 2.57 -14.41
C ASP A 127 -23.79 2.79 -14.15
N GLY A 128 -24.14 3.60 -13.15
CA GLY A 128 -25.53 3.82 -12.73
C GLY A 128 -26.18 2.64 -12.00
N LYS A 129 -25.47 1.51 -11.82
CA LYS A 129 -26.00 0.27 -11.23
C LYS A 129 -25.62 0.12 -9.77
N LEU A 130 -26.54 -0.39 -8.96
CA LEU A 130 -26.31 -0.69 -7.56
C LEU A 130 -25.68 -2.08 -7.39
N LEU A 131 -24.39 -2.09 -7.06
CA LEU A 131 -23.58 -3.31 -6.97
C LEU A 131 -23.19 -3.63 -5.52
N CYS A 132 -23.18 -4.92 -5.19
CA CYS A 132 -22.58 -5.37 -3.94
C CYS A 132 -21.06 -5.16 -3.94
N TRP A 133 -20.46 -5.16 -2.76
CA TRP A 133 -19.01 -4.92 -2.63
C TRP A 133 -18.14 -5.82 -3.50
N LEU A 134 -18.49 -7.11 -3.62
CA LEU A 134 -17.74 -8.07 -4.43
C LEU A 134 -17.87 -7.77 -5.93
N CYS A 135 -19.09 -7.46 -6.39
CA CYS A 135 -19.34 -7.07 -7.78
C CYS A 135 -18.63 -5.75 -8.10
N THR A 136 -18.69 -4.75 -7.22
CA THR A 136 -17.94 -3.50 -7.34
C THR A 136 -16.44 -3.74 -7.44
N LEU A 137 -15.87 -4.62 -6.61
CA LEU A 137 -14.45 -4.94 -6.65
C LEU A 137 -14.07 -5.66 -7.95
N SER A 138 -14.91 -6.58 -8.44
CA SER A 138 -14.70 -7.27 -9.70
C SER A 138 -14.74 -6.31 -10.90
N TYR A 139 -15.71 -5.40 -10.92
CA TYR A 139 -15.86 -4.40 -11.97
C TYR A 139 -14.68 -3.43 -12.00
N LYS A 140 -14.26 -2.91 -10.84
CA LYS A 140 -13.08 -2.04 -10.74
C LYS A 140 -11.81 -2.73 -11.25
N ARG A 141 -11.63 -4.03 -10.98
CA ARG A 141 -10.51 -4.81 -11.52
C ARG A 141 -10.60 -4.97 -13.05
N ALA A 142 -11.79 -5.24 -13.58
CA ALA A 142 -12.00 -5.32 -15.03
C ALA A 142 -11.68 -3.98 -15.71
N LEU A 143 -12.15 -2.85 -15.15
CA LEU A 143 -11.82 -1.52 -15.64
C LEU A 143 -10.33 -1.17 -15.55
N ALA A 144 -9.64 -1.61 -14.50
CA ALA A 144 -8.19 -1.39 -14.38
C ALA A 144 -7.42 -2.13 -15.48
N LYS A 145 -7.82 -3.37 -15.81
CA LYS A 145 -7.21 -4.16 -16.89
C LYS A 145 -7.38 -3.49 -18.26
N THR A 146 -8.58 -2.99 -18.58
CA THR A 146 -8.81 -2.29 -19.85
C THR A 146 -8.05 -0.96 -19.91
N LYS A 147 -8.04 -0.18 -18.83
CA LYS A 147 -7.25 1.07 -18.75
C LYS A 147 -5.74 0.83 -18.89
N GLN A 148 -5.21 -0.23 -18.29
CA GLN A 148 -3.79 -0.58 -18.42
C GLN A 148 -3.45 -1.02 -19.85
N SER A 149 -4.29 -1.87 -20.46
CA SER A 149 -4.14 -2.26 -21.87
C SER A 149 -4.19 -1.05 -22.82
N ASP A 150 -5.10 -0.09 -22.58
CA ASP A 150 -5.16 1.14 -23.35
C ASP A 150 -3.95 2.05 -23.15
N ALA A 151 -3.41 2.12 -21.92
CA ALA A 151 -2.21 2.89 -21.62
C ALA A 151 -0.97 2.29 -22.30
N GLU A 152 -0.84 0.95 -22.27
CA GLU A 152 0.22 0.21 -22.96
C GLU A 152 0.10 0.37 -24.48
N ARG A 153 -1.12 0.27 -25.03
CA ARG A 153 -1.40 0.52 -26.46
C ARG A 153 -1.04 1.94 -26.87
N ARG A 154 -1.39 2.95 -26.07
CA ARG A 154 -1.01 4.35 -26.31
C ARG A 154 0.49 4.57 -26.20
N ALA A 155 1.16 3.94 -25.24
CA ALA A 155 2.61 4.01 -25.09
C ALA A 155 3.33 3.40 -26.30
N HIS A 156 2.85 2.25 -26.81
CA HIS A 156 3.38 1.60 -27.99
C HIS A 156 3.21 2.47 -29.25
N LEU A 157 2.05 3.10 -29.41
CA LEU A 157 1.79 4.03 -30.53
C LEU A 157 2.70 5.27 -30.48
N LYS A 158 2.93 5.82 -29.27
CA LYS A 158 3.84 6.95 -29.05
C LYS A 158 5.29 6.60 -29.37
N LEU A 159 5.74 5.39 -29.02
CA LEU A 159 7.09 4.92 -29.33
C LEU A 159 7.27 4.67 -30.85
N ALA A 160 6.25 4.13 -31.52
CA ALA A 160 6.25 3.94 -32.97
C ALA A 160 6.34 5.28 -33.73
N GLN A 161 5.58 6.30 -33.29
CA GLN A 161 5.64 7.65 -33.87
C GLN A 161 7.02 8.31 -33.68
N GLN A 162 7.66 8.13 -32.52
CA GLN A 162 9.02 8.64 -32.28
C GLN A 162 10.07 7.96 -33.18
N ARG A 163 9.95 6.65 -33.43
CA ARG A 163 10.83 5.94 -34.36
C ARG A 163 10.65 6.42 -35.81
N ALA A 164 9.40 6.65 -36.23
CA ALA A 164 9.10 7.20 -37.56
C ALA A 164 9.65 8.63 -37.75
N ALA A 165 9.59 9.48 -36.72
CA ALA A 165 10.13 10.84 -36.75
C ALA A 165 11.67 10.85 -36.91
N LYS A 166 12.39 9.98 -36.18
CA LYS A 166 13.86 9.86 -36.31
C LYS A 166 14.29 9.40 -37.70
N HIS A 167 13.52 8.52 -38.35
CA HIS A 167 13.84 8.03 -39.70
C HIS A 167 13.59 9.08 -40.79
N LYS A 168 12.71 10.06 -40.53
CA LYS A 168 12.46 11.20 -41.45
C LYS A 168 13.55 12.28 -41.35
N GLU A 169 14.12 12.50 -40.17
CA GLU A 169 15.20 13.47 -39.96
C GLU A 169 16.52 13.02 -40.60
N GLN A 170 16.80 11.71 -40.63
CA GLN A 170 18.02 11.16 -41.22
C GLN A 170 18.04 11.27 -42.76
N LYS A 171 16.88 11.34 -43.43
CA LYS A 171 16.77 11.44 -44.89
C LYS A 171 16.92 12.87 -45.44
N LEU A 172 16.87 13.90 -44.57
CA LEU A 172 16.99 15.31 -44.96
C LEU A 172 18.42 15.88 -44.84
N LYS A 173 19.40 15.11 -44.32
CA LYS A 173 20.78 15.55 -44.07
C LYS A 173 21.81 15.15 -45.13
N SER A 174 21.37 14.61 -46.28
CA SER A 174 22.27 14.19 -47.37
C SER A 174 21.86 14.86 -48.68
N HIS A 175 22.83 15.49 -49.37
CA HIS A 175 22.74 16.45 -50.51
C HIS A 175 22.27 17.88 -50.13
N ASN A 176 23.00 18.99 -50.36
CA ASN A 176 24.08 19.31 -51.29
C ASN A 176 25.06 20.34 -50.68
N LYS A 177 26.37 20.10 -50.83
CA LYS A 177 27.40 21.15 -50.86
C LYS A 177 27.52 21.62 -52.32
N ARG A 178 27.18 22.87 -52.61
CA ARG A 178 27.58 23.55 -53.85
C ARG A 178 28.01 24.99 -53.52
N PRO A 179 29.13 25.50 -54.08
CA PRO A 179 29.70 26.79 -53.67
C PRO A 179 28.90 27.98 -54.18
N HIS A 180 28.87 29.02 -53.37
CA HIS A 180 28.26 30.32 -53.60
C HIS A 180 28.98 31.06 -54.74
N ARG A 181 28.27 31.36 -55.84
CA ARG A 181 28.66 32.39 -56.80
C ARG A 181 27.82 33.63 -56.48
N VAL A 182 28.48 34.77 -56.28
CA VAL A 182 27.82 36.07 -56.21
C VAL A 182 27.63 36.56 -57.64
N ASP A 183 26.41 36.96 -57.99
CA ASP A 183 26.13 37.67 -59.24
C ASP A 183 25.54 39.03 -58.88
N VAL A 184 26.20 40.07 -59.35
CA VAL A 184 25.96 41.47 -59.04
C VAL A 184 25.33 42.09 -60.26
N THR A 185 24.00 42.20 -60.31
CA THR A 185 23.36 43.20 -61.18
C THR A 185 21.88 43.45 -60.84
N LYS A 186 21.61 44.74 -60.60
CA LYS A 186 20.37 45.51 -60.77
C LYS A 186 19.23 45.47 -59.71
N LEU A 187 18.96 46.70 -59.26
CA LEU A 187 17.81 47.25 -58.52
C LEU A 187 16.60 47.55 -59.49
N PRO A 188 15.39 47.89 -58.95
CA PRO A 188 14.03 47.63 -59.48
C PRO A 188 13.44 48.83 -60.28
N PRO A 189 12.12 49.05 -60.58
CA PRO A 189 10.84 48.42 -60.14
C PRO A 189 9.68 48.29 -61.20
N GLN A 190 8.44 48.03 -60.72
CA GLN A 190 7.08 48.11 -61.35
C GLN A 190 6.61 46.88 -62.16
N SER A 191 5.33 46.44 -62.19
CA SER A 191 4.06 46.73 -61.53
C SER A 191 2.99 45.74 -62.06
N GLU A 192 1.96 45.44 -61.26
CA GLU A 192 0.58 45.04 -61.64
C GLU A 192 0.20 43.57 -61.98
N SER A 193 -0.81 43.09 -61.22
CA SER A 193 -1.86 42.09 -61.56
C SER A 193 -1.45 40.61 -61.74
N ALA A 194 -2.18 39.56 -61.30
CA ALA A 194 -3.48 39.41 -60.65
C ALA A 194 -3.57 38.01 -59.98
N GLU A 195 -4.37 37.91 -58.90
CA GLU A 195 -5.19 36.78 -58.44
C GLU A 195 -4.61 35.37 -58.16
N THR A 196 -4.63 34.93 -56.89
CA THR A 196 -5.62 33.95 -56.32
C THR A 196 -5.14 33.27 -55.01
N ASN A 197 -5.97 33.44 -53.97
CA ASN A 197 -6.31 32.54 -52.86
C ASN A 197 -5.25 31.72 -52.08
N GLY A 198 -5.02 32.11 -50.82
CA GLY A 198 -4.50 31.25 -49.74
C GLY A 198 -4.37 32.00 -48.39
N PRO A 199 -4.91 31.50 -47.26
CA PRO A 199 -5.17 32.32 -46.07
C PRO A 199 -4.00 32.39 -45.09
N THR A 200 -3.82 33.54 -44.44
CA THR A 200 -3.09 33.67 -43.16
C THR A 200 -3.85 34.56 -42.17
N PRO A 201 -3.67 34.32 -40.85
CA PRO A 201 -4.57 34.80 -39.81
C PRO A 201 -4.13 36.15 -39.24
N VAL A 202 -5.07 37.06 -39.00
CA VAL A 202 -4.79 38.30 -38.25
C VAL A 202 -5.88 38.60 -37.24
N LYS A 203 -5.45 38.56 -35.98
CA LYS A 203 -5.77 39.45 -34.85
C LYS A 203 -7.05 40.30 -34.90
N ALA A 204 -7.79 40.17 -33.80
CA ALA A 204 -8.33 41.26 -32.98
C ALA A 204 -9.12 42.36 -33.72
N ALA A 205 -10.41 42.11 -33.91
CA ALA A 205 -11.39 43.18 -34.05
C ALA A 205 -12.02 43.47 -32.69
N ARG A 206 -11.77 44.70 -32.22
CA ARG A 206 -12.57 45.41 -31.23
C ARG A 206 -14.03 45.40 -31.69
N MET A 207 -14.95 44.93 -30.85
CA MET A 207 -16.36 45.31 -30.97
C MET A 207 -16.61 46.44 -29.97
N ALA A 208 -16.74 47.65 -30.51
CA ALA A 208 -17.56 48.70 -29.93
C ALA A 208 -18.94 48.10 -29.65
N GLY A 209 -19.52 48.24 -28.46
CA GLY A 209 -19.90 49.55 -27.95
C GLY A 209 -21.33 49.85 -28.38
N VAL A 210 -22.27 49.01 -27.95
CA VAL A 210 -23.68 49.39 -27.79
C VAL A 210 -24.01 49.04 -26.34
N HIS A 211 -23.55 49.88 -25.42
CA HIS A 211 -24.05 49.87 -24.05
C HIS A 211 -25.02 51.03 -23.98
N ASP A 212 -26.30 50.69 -24.10
CA ASP A 212 -27.38 51.56 -23.70
C ASP A 212 -27.15 51.93 -22.22
N PRO A 213 -27.11 53.23 -21.86
CA PRO A 213 -26.77 53.63 -20.50
C PRO A 213 -27.98 53.56 -19.54
N HIS A 214 -29.16 53.07 -19.95
CA HIS A 214 -30.36 53.02 -19.12
C HIS A 214 -31.02 51.62 -19.12
N ASP A 215 -30.25 50.56 -18.90
CA ASP A 215 -30.82 49.26 -18.50
C ASP A 215 -30.86 49.16 -16.96
N PRO A 216 -32.06 49.16 -16.33
CA PRO A 216 -32.25 49.02 -14.89
C PRO A 216 -31.69 47.71 -14.30
N ASN A 217 -31.33 46.74 -15.15
CA ASN A 217 -30.83 45.43 -14.74
C ASN A 217 -29.28 45.32 -14.71
N SER A 218 -28.54 46.33 -15.20
CA SER A 218 -27.06 46.24 -15.26
C SER A 218 -26.37 46.46 -13.91
N SER A 219 -26.98 47.24 -12.98
CA SER A 219 -26.46 47.40 -11.62
C SER A 219 -26.51 46.09 -10.84
N ASP A 220 -27.58 45.31 -11.03
CA ASP A 220 -27.77 44.02 -10.37
C ASP A 220 -26.75 42.98 -10.83
N HIS A 221 -26.39 42.99 -12.11
CA HIS A 221 -25.31 42.14 -12.62
C HIS A 221 -23.95 42.52 -12.02
N VAL A 222 -23.64 43.81 -11.86
CA VAL A 222 -22.39 44.25 -11.22
C VAL A 222 -22.35 43.91 -9.73
N VAL A 223 -23.48 44.05 -9.03
CA VAL A 223 -23.62 43.65 -7.63
C VAL A 223 -23.46 42.13 -7.48
N ALA A 224 -24.10 41.33 -8.34
CA ALA A 224 -23.97 39.86 -8.33
C ALA A 224 -22.52 39.40 -8.59
N VAL A 225 -21.84 40.03 -9.55
CA VAL A 225 -20.42 39.74 -9.84
C VAL A 225 -19.53 40.11 -8.65
N THR A 226 -19.82 41.20 -7.94
CA THR A 226 -19.08 41.62 -6.74
C THR A 226 -19.28 40.63 -5.60
N GLN A 227 -20.52 40.23 -5.32
CA GLN A 227 -20.84 39.21 -4.32
C GLN A 227 -20.18 37.86 -4.61
N LEU A 228 -20.11 37.46 -5.89
CA LEU A 228 -19.40 36.24 -6.30
C LEU A 228 -17.89 36.35 -6.09
N LYS A 229 -17.28 37.50 -6.39
CA LYS A 229 -15.85 37.75 -6.13
C LYS A 229 -15.54 37.70 -4.63
N GLU A 230 -16.40 38.27 -3.79
CA GLU A 230 -16.27 38.21 -2.33
C GLU A 230 -16.39 36.77 -1.81
N LYS A 231 -17.35 35.98 -2.33
CA LYS A 231 -17.47 34.55 -2.00
C LYS A 231 -16.21 33.77 -2.42
N ILE A 232 -15.65 34.03 -3.60
CA ILE A 232 -14.42 33.40 -4.06
C ILE A 232 -13.25 33.78 -3.13
N ALA A 233 -13.10 35.04 -2.78
CA ALA A 233 -12.05 35.50 -1.88
C ALA A 233 -12.19 34.89 -0.47
N HIS A 234 -13.42 34.77 0.03
CA HIS A 234 -13.71 34.11 1.30
C HIS A 234 -13.35 32.62 1.28
N LEU A 235 -13.73 31.90 0.22
CA LEU A 235 -13.39 30.49 0.05
C LEU A 235 -11.87 30.28 -0.11
N GLN A 236 -11.18 31.13 -0.87
CA GLN A 236 -9.72 31.11 -1.00
C GLN A 236 -9.03 31.31 0.36
N LYS A 237 -9.53 32.23 1.19
CA LYS A 237 -9.03 32.42 2.56
C LYS A 237 -9.26 31.19 3.43
N GLN A 238 -10.42 30.54 3.34
CA GLN A 238 -10.69 29.31 4.07
C GLN A 238 -9.74 28.17 3.64
N ILE A 239 -9.48 28.02 2.34
CA ILE A 239 -8.53 27.03 1.81
C ILE A 239 -7.14 27.28 2.39
N SER A 240 -6.64 28.52 2.35
CA SER A 240 -5.33 28.87 2.91
C SER A 240 -5.21 28.53 4.40
N ILE A 241 -6.27 28.79 5.19
CA ILE A 241 -6.30 28.43 6.61
C ILE A 241 -6.26 26.90 6.78
N LYS A 242 -7.04 26.16 5.99
CA LYS A 242 -7.08 24.69 6.04
C LYS A 242 -5.74 24.07 5.63
N ASP A 243 -5.07 24.63 4.63
CA ASP A 243 -3.74 24.20 4.20
C ASP A 243 -2.70 24.42 5.31
N GLY A 244 -2.76 25.57 6.00
CA GLY A 244 -1.93 25.82 7.18
C GLY A 244 -2.17 24.81 8.32
N GLN A 245 -3.44 24.47 8.58
CA GLN A 245 -3.81 23.45 9.56
C GLN A 245 -3.32 22.04 9.17
N LEU A 246 -3.42 21.69 7.88
CA LEU A 246 -2.90 20.41 7.37
C LEU A 246 -1.39 20.31 7.56
N LEU A 247 -0.64 21.35 7.19
CA LEU A 247 0.80 21.40 7.40
C LEU A 247 1.19 21.27 8.87
N ALA A 248 0.45 21.89 9.79
CA ALA A 248 0.68 21.75 11.22
C ALA A 248 0.42 20.32 11.71
N LYS A 249 -0.64 19.67 11.21
CA LYS A 249 -0.94 18.26 11.51
C LYS A 249 0.12 17.33 10.94
N ASP A 250 0.64 17.57 9.75
CA ASP A 250 1.71 16.77 9.14
C ASP A 250 3.02 16.86 9.94
N ARG A 251 3.35 18.04 10.46
CA ARG A 251 4.48 18.21 11.39
C ARG A 251 4.29 17.39 12.67
N GLN A 252 3.10 17.47 13.27
CA GLN A 252 2.77 16.71 14.47
C GLN A 252 2.83 15.19 14.23
N ILE A 253 2.33 14.71 13.08
CA ILE A 253 2.41 13.31 12.69
C ILE A 253 3.88 12.87 12.55
N THR A 254 4.73 13.72 11.96
CA THR A 254 6.15 13.42 11.78
C THR A 254 6.87 13.31 13.13
N GLU A 255 6.60 14.22 14.06
CA GLU A 255 7.17 14.19 15.41
C GLU A 255 6.72 12.94 16.18
N LEU A 256 5.42 12.61 16.13
CA LEU A 256 4.88 11.41 16.77
C LEU A 256 5.48 10.14 16.17
N LYS A 257 5.67 10.08 14.85
CA LYS A 257 6.35 8.95 14.19
C LYS A 257 7.79 8.81 14.67
N ALA A 258 8.52 9.91 14.82
CA ALA A 258 9.89 9.88 15.32
C ALA A 258 9.95 9.37 16.78
N LYS A 259 9.10 9.90 17.67
CA LYS A 259 8.99 9.44 19.06
C LYS A 259 8.58 7.96 19.16
N ASN A 260 7.65 7.52 18.31
CA ASN A 260 7.24 6.12 18.29
C ASN A 260 8.38 5.21 17.81
N PHE A 261 9.15 5.63 16.80
CA PHE A 261 10.30 4.87 16.31
C PHE A 261 11.40 4.72 17.37
N THR A 262 11.73 5.79 18.10
CA THR A 262 12.73 5.72 19.19
C THR A 262 12.25 4.83 20.32
N SER A 263 11.00 5.00 20.76
CA SER A 263 10.40 4.17 21.82
C SER A 263 10.33 2.69 21.44
N GLU A 264 9.91 2.38 20.21
CA GLU A 264 9.85 0.99 19.74
C GLU A 264 11.25 0.35 19.65
N THR A 265 12.26 1.12 19.21
CA THR A 265 13.65 0.65 19.15
C THR A 265 14.20 0.37 20.55
N GLU A 266 13.94 1.26 21.50
CA GLU A 266 14.35 1.10 22.90
C GLU A 266 13.70 -0.14 23.52
N LEU A 267 12.39 -0.33 23.33
CA LEU A 267 11.68 -1.51 23.81
C LEU A 267 12.21 -2.81 23.21
N ARG A 268 12.49 -2.83 21.89
CA ARG A 268 13.10 -3.98 21.22
C ARG A 268 14.48 -4.31 21.77
N ASN A 269 15.29 -3.29 22.06
CA ASN A 269 16.61 -3.48 22.64
C ASN A 269 16.53 -3.99 24.08
N LYS A 270 15.62 -3.45 24.91
CA LYS A 270 15.36 -3.94 26.27
C LYS A 270 14.89 -5.39 26.27
N MET A 271 13.98 -5.75 25.36
CA MET A 271 13.50 -7.14 25.22
C MET A 271 14.65 -8.10 24.89
N LYS A 272 15.47 -7.77 23.89
CA LYS A 272 16.64 -8.59 23.52
C LYS A 272 17.68 -8.69 24.63
N ALA A 273 17.94 -7.60 25.35
CA ALA A 273 18.86 -7.60 26.48
C ALA A 273 18.36 -8.52 27.60
N SER A 274 17.06 -8.43 27.91
CA SER A 274 16.40 -9.27 28.89
C SER A 274 16.40 -10.75 28.48
N GLU A 275 16.08 -11.07 27.22
CA GLU A 275 16.16 -12.43 26.67
C GLU A 275 17.57 -13.02 26.83
N LYS A 276 18.61 -12.26 26.44
CA LYS A 276 20.00 -12.69 26.58
C LYS A 276 20.41 -12.92 28.04
N GLU A 277 19.93 -12.08 28.95
CA GLU A 277 20.18 -12.24 30.38
C GLU A 277 19.53 -13.51 30.95
N TYR A 278 18.26 -13.77 30.57
CA TYR A 278 17.57 -14.99 30.97
C TYR A 278 18.22 -16.23 30.37
N GLU A 279 18.65 -16.19 29.12
CA GLU A 279 19.36 -17.30 28.48
C GLU A 279 20.71 -17.59 29.15
N ALA A 280 21.45 -16.56 29.55
CA ALA A 280 22.67 -16.70 30.34
C ALA A 280 22.41 -17.31 31.74
N LYS A 281 21.33 -16.90 32.41
CA LYS A 281 20.89 -17.50 33.69
C LYS A 281 20.50 -18.97 33.52
N ILE A 282 19.74 -19.30 32.47
CA ILE A 282 19.34 -20.68 32.15
C ILE A 282 20.57 -21.53 31.88
N SER A 283 21.49 -21.07 31.04
CA SER A 283 22.75 -21.76 30.76
C SER A 283 23.54 -22.01 32.05
N THR A 284 23.67 -21.00 32.92
CA THR A 284 24.37 -21.14 34.20
C THR A 284 23.71 -22.18 35.11
N MET A 285 22.37 -22.19 35.20
CA MET A 285 21.63 -23.19 35.96
C MET A 285 21.78 -24.60 35.37
N GLN A 286 21.73 -24.74 34.05
CA GLN A 286 21.94 -26.03 33.37
C GLN A 286 23.34 -26.60 33.62
N HIS A 287 24.38 -25.75 33.62
CA HIS A 287 25.74 -26.16 33.96
C HIS A 287 25.83 -26.63 35.42
N LYS A 288 25.22 -25.90 36.36
CA LYS A 288 25.18 -26.30 37.79
C LYS A 288 24.44 -27.62 37.99
N ILE A 289 23.27 -27.79 37.37
CA ILE A 289 22.50 -29.04 37.43
C ILE A 289 23.34 -30.19 36.89
N SER A 290 24.02 -30.00 35.77
CA SER A 290 24.89 -31.01 35.18
C SER A 290 26.08 -31.38 36.07
N SER A 291 26.69 -30.40 36.75
CA SER A 291 27.77 -30.64 37.72
C SER A 291 27.28 -31.42 38.93
N LEU A 292 26.17 -30.98 39.53
CA LEU A 292 25.57 -31.64 40.69
C LEU A 292 25.14 -33.07 40.38
N LEU A 293 24.56 -33.32 39.19
CA LEU A 293 24.23 -34.69 38.76
C LEU A 293 25.48 -35.57 38.64
N LYS A 294 26.61 -35.03 38.15
CA LYS A 294 27.89 -35.77 38.10
C LYS A 294 28.45 -36.04 39.50
N GLU A 295 28.38 -35.06 40.40
CA GLU A 295 28.81 -35.21 41.79
C GLU A 295 27.97 -36.27 42.51
N VAL A 296 26.64 -36.20 42.42
CA VAL A 296 25.72 -37.22 42.98
C VAL A 296 26.01 -38.61 42.41
N ALA A 297 26.27 -38.73 41.10
CA ALA A 297 26.65 -40.01 40.48
C ALA A 297 28.00 -40.54 40.97
N SER A 298 28.97 -39.66 41.24
CA SER A 298 30.27 -40.05 41.81
C SER A 298 30.15 -40.48 43.27
N LEU A 299 29.42 -39.71 44.08
CA LEU A 299 29.19 -39.99 45.51
C LEU A 299 28.38 -41.26 45.74
N SER A 300 27.34 -41.50 44.93
CA SER A 300 26.59 -42.75 44.97
C SER A 300 27.45 -43.97 44.58
N LYS A 301 28.36 -43.84 43.60
CA LYS A 301 29.33 -44.90 43.26
C LYS A 301 30.36 -45.14 44.35
N SER A 302 30.88 -44.09 44.98
CA SER A 302 31.86 -44.23 46.08
C SER A 302 31.21 -44.78 47.35
N SER A 303 29.96 -44.40 47.64
CA SER A 303 29.18 -44.99 48.75
C SER A 303 28.95 -46.49 48.53
N LYS A 304 28.54 -46.90 47.31
CA LYS A 304 28.42 -48.32 46.93
C LYS A 304 29.73 -49.11 47.01
N ARG A 305 30.88 -48.47 46.83
CA ARG A 305 32.21 -49.10 47.01
C ARG A 305 32.61 -49.18 48.48
N GLY A 306 32.26 -48.18 49.28
CA GLY A 306 32.44 -48.19 50.74
C GLY A 306 31.70 -49.36 51.38
N ASP A 307 30.41 -49.52 51.08
CA ASP A 307 29.59 -50.63 51.59
C ASP A 307 30.07 -52.01 51.12
N ARG A 308 30.62 -52.10 49.90
CA ARG A 308 31.13 -53.36 49.36
C ARG A 308 32.46 -53.77 50.00
N VAL A 309 33.29 -52.82 50.42
CA VAL A 309 34.55 -53.10 51.15
C VAL A 309 34.29 -53.49 52.60
N THR A 310 33.26 -52.92 53.25
CA THR A 310 32.80 -53.38 54.57
C THR A 310 32.13 -54.75 54.51
N ALA A 311 31.33 -55.05 53.48
CA ALA A 311 30.69 -56.36 53.30
C ALA A 311 31.69 -57.50 53.01
N THR A 312 32.78 -57.25 52.26
CA THR A 312 33.81 -58.27 52.00
C THR A 312 34.69 -58.61 53.21
N LYS A 313 34.55 -57.91 54.34
CA LYS A 313 35.27 -58.23 55.58
C LYS A 313 34.44 -59.04 56.59
N THR A 314 33.15 -59.23 56.33
CA THR A 314 32.21 -59.95 57.22
C THR A 314 31.63 -61.23 56.61
N GLU A 315 31.85 -61.53 55.34
CA GLU A 315 31.37 -62.77 54.72
C GLU A 315 32.48 -63.80 54.53
N ALA A 316 32.97 -64.31 55.66
CA ALA A 316 33.59 -65.63 55.77
C ALA A 316 32.81 -66.43 56.81
N GLY A 317 31.56 -66.77 56.49
CA GLY A 317 30.73 -67.60 57.35
C GLY A 317 29.25 -67.31 57.20
N THR A 318 28.59 -67.99 56.27
CA THR A 318 27.48 -68.93 56.55
C THR A 318 26.68 -69.21 55.29
N ASN A 319 26.50 -70.50 55.06
CA ASN A 319 25.71 -71.14 54.03
C ASN A 319 24.24 -71.20 54.49
N SER A 320 23.26 -70.96 53.60
CA SER A 320 21.85 -71.46 53.55
C SER A 320 21.00 -70.50 52.68
N GLY A 321 20.43 -70.89 51.54
CA GLY A 321 19.10 -71.54 51.40
C GLY A 321 17.99 -70.58 51.88
N SER A 322 16.99 -70.11 51.12
CA SER A 322 16.12 -70.73 50.12
C SER A 322 15.01 -69.73 49.71
N GLY A 323 14.51 -69.76 48.45
CA GLY A 323 13.15 -69.39 47.96
C GLY A 323 12.54 -68.01 48.34
N THR A 324 11.67 -67.32 47.62
CA THR A 324 10.66 -67.58 46.57
C THR A 324 10.21 -66.17 46.10
N ASP A 325 10.10 -65.90 44.80
CA ASP A 325 8.84 -65.83 44.01
C ASP A 325 8.46 -64.38 43.58
N SER A 326 8.71 -64.15 42.29
CA SER A 326 7.95 -63.47 41.21
C SER A 326 7.15 -62.15 41.38
N PRO A 327 6.94 -61.43 40.25
CA PRO A 327 6.67 -59.99 40.21
C PRO A 327 5.23 -59.63 39.80
N VAL A 328 4.81 -58.39 40.02
CA VAL A 328 3.57 -57.84 39.44
C VAL A 328 3.72 -56.30 39.27
N PRO A 329 2.83 -55.64 38.50
CA PRO A 329 2.91 -55.37 37.07
C PRO A 329 3.35 -53.93 36.72
#